data_AF-A0A453I3T3-F1
#
_entry.id   AF-A0A453I3T3-F1
#
_cell.length_a   1.000
_cell.length_b   1.000
_cell.length_c   1.000
_cell.angle_alpha   90.00
_cell.angle_beta   90.00
_cell.angle_gamma   90.00
#
_symmetry.space_group_name_H-M   'P 1'
#
loop_
_entity.id
_entity.type
_entity.pdbx_description
1 polymer ?
#
loop_
_entity_poly.entity_id
_entity_poly.type
_entity_poly.pdbx_seq_one_letter_code
_entity_poly.pdbx_strand_id
1 'polypeptide(L)'
;MNQRLRASMIWIIGEYAERIDNADELLESFLDTFPEEPALVQLQLLTATVKLFLKKPTEGPQQMIQAVLNNATVETDNPDLRDRAYIYWRLLSTDPEAAKDVVLAEKPVISDDSNQLDSSLLDELLANISTLSSVYHKPPEAFVSRVKAAPRADDEEFADAGETGYSESPSQGVDGASPSSSTGTSSNVPVKQPAAAAAAVAAPIPDLLGDLMGLDNALVPVDEPTASSGPPLPVVLPSTTGQGLQISAQLVRRDGQIYYDISFENGTHGVLDGFMIQFNKNTFGLAAGGPLQVPPLQPGSSARTLLAMVFSQNVSPGAPNSLLQVAVKNNQQPVWYFSDKGLLHVFFGEDGKMERTSFLEAWKSLPDDNEFSKEYPNSVISSIDATVEHLAASNVFFIAKRKNANMDVLYLSAKVPRGIPFLIELTAAVGVPGAKCAVKTPNREFVPLFFEAMESLIN
;
A
#
# COMPACT_ATOMS: atom_id res chain seq x y z
N MET A 1 -20.92 -36.44 -7.60
CA MET A 1 -20.13 -36.01 -8.78
C MET A 1 -18.82 -35.40 -8.27
N ASN A 2 -17.70 -35.58 -8.96
CA ASN A 2 -16.40 -35.06 -8.51
C ASN A 2 -16.46 -33.53 -8.42
N GLN A 3 -16.22 -32.95 -7.24
CA GLN A 3 -16.35 -31.51 -6.99
C GLN A 3 -15.45 -30.68 -7.92
N ARG A 4 -14.29 -31.24 -8.30
CA ARG A 4 -13.37 -30.61 -9.26
C ARG A 4 -13.96 -30.53 -10.67
N LEU A 5 -14.68 -31.57 -11.10
CA LEU A 5 -15.34 -31.59 -12.41
C LEU A 5 -16.43 -30.52 -12.50
N ARG A 6 -17.25 -30.39 -11.44
CA ARG A 6 -18.28 -29.34 -11.37
C ARG A 6 -17.68 -27.94 -11.39
N ALA A 7 -16.66 -27.69 -10.56
CA ALA A 7 -15.96 -26.42 -10.56
C ALA A 7 -15.33 -26.10 -11.93
N SER A 8 -14.65 -27.06 -12.56
CA SER A 8 -14.10 -26.86 -13.91
C SER A 8 -15.18 -26.56 -14.95
N MET A 9 -16.34 -27.22 -14.88
CA MET A 9 -17.44 -26.95 -15.79
C MET A 9 -18.01 -25.53 -15.60
N ILE A 10 -18.25 -25.11 -14.36
CA ILE A 10 -18.69 -23.75 -14.03
C ILE A 10 -17.66 -22.71 -14.49
N TRP A 11 -16.37 -23.01 -14.32
CA TRP A 11 -15.28 -22.16 -14.81
C TRP A 11 -15.37 -21.97 -16.33
N ILE A 12 -15.55 -23.05 -17.09
CA ILE A 12 -15.69 -23.01 -18.55
C ILE A 12 -16.91 -22.16 -18.94
N ILE A 13 -18.04 -22.34 -18.26
CA ILE A 13 -19.27 -21.58 -18.56
C ILE A 13 -19.03 -20.08 -18.37
N GLY A 14 -18.44 -19.65 -17.25
CA GLY A 14 -18.13 -18.23 -17.02
C GLY A 14 -17.02 -17.68 -17.93
N GLU A 15 -16.01 -18.48 -18.24
CA GLU A 15 -14.91 -18.06 -19.13
C GLU A 15 -15.37 -17.88 -20.57
N TYR A 16 -16.25 -18.73 -21.06
CA TYR A 16 -16.73 -18.71 -22.44
C TYR A 16 -18.20 -18.30 -22.56
N ALA A 17 -18.71 -17.52 -21.60
CA ALA A 17 -20.10 -17.08 -21.54
C ALA A 17 -20.60 -16.37 -22.81
N GLU A 18 -19.73 -15.73 -23.57
CA GLU A 18 -20.05 -15.10 -24.88
C GLU A 18 -20.32 -16.11 -25.99
N ARG A 19 -19.76 -17.32 -25.88
CA ARG A 19 -19.87 -18.39 -26.90
C ARG A 19 -20.92 -19.44 -26.54
N ILE A 20 -21.39 -19.45 -25.31
CA ILE A 20 -22.40 -20.39 -24.80
C ILE A 20 -23.71 -19.61 -24.70
N ASP A 21 -24.70 -20.00 -25.50
CA ASP A 21 -25.96 -19.25 -25.63
C ASP A 21 -26.77 -19.27 -24.33
N ASN A 22 -26.88 -20.43 -23.67
CA ASN A 22 -27.63 -20.64 -22.43
C ASN A 22 -26.74 -20.62 -21.16
N ALA A 23 -25.70 -19.80 -21.15
CA ALA A 23 -24.75 -19.73 -20.03
C ALA A 23 -25.39 -19.28 -18.71
N ASP A 24 -26.38 -18.39 -18.80
CA ASP A 24 -27.22 -17.91 -17.70
C ASP A 24 -28.06 -19.03 -17.10
N GLU A 25 -28.87 -19.73 -17.91
CA GLU A 25 -29.69 -20.87 -17.45
C GLU A 25 -28.85 -21.96 -16.78
N LEU A 26 -27.68 -22.26 -17.35
CA LEU A 26 -26.77 -23.26 -16.79
C LEU A 26 -26.22 -22.83 -15.43
N LEU A 27 -25.75 -21.59 -15.29
CA LEU A 27 -25.23 -21.11 -14.01
C LEU A 27 -26.33 -20.92 -12.96
N GLU A 28 -27.54 -20.53 -13.36
CA GLU A 28 -28.69 -20.38 -12.47
C GLU A 28 -29.04 -21.71 -11.78
N SER A 29 -29.04 -22.81 -12.53
CA SER A 29 -29.27 -24.15 -11.96
C SER A 29 -28.27 -24.55 -10.85
N PHE A 30 -27.03 -24.04 -10.90
CA PHE A 30 -26.04 -24.22 -9.84
C PHE A 30 -26.26 -23.25 -8.68
N LEU A 31 -26.76 -22.05 -8.94
CA LEU A 31 -27.06 -21.05 -7.89
C LEU A 31 -28.22 -21.48 -6.99
N ASP A 32 -29.21 -22.19 -7.52
CA ASP A 32 -30.36 -22.72 -6.75
C ASP A 32 -29.92 -23.62 -5.59
N THR A 33 -28.78 -24.30 -5.74
CA THR A 33 -28.21 -25.21 -4.73
C THR A 33 -26.92 -24.66 -4.10
N PHE A 34 -26.65 -23.35 -4.24
CA PHE A 34 -25.40 -22.71 -3.80
C PHE A 34 -24.99 -23.06 -2.36
N PRO A 35 -25.87 -23.00 -1.33
CA PRO A 35 -25.47 -23.30 0.05
C PRO A 35 -25.08 -24.77 0.27
N GLU A 36 -25.62 -25.68 -0.55
CA GLU A 36 -25.36 -27.12 -0.49
C GLU A 36 -24.08 -27.51 -1.25
N GLU A 37 -23.58 -26.63 -2.12
CA GLU A 37 -22.39 -26.88 -2.91
C GLU A 37 -21.10 -26.75 -2.08
N PRO A 38 -20.06 -27.55 -2.36
CA PRO A 38 -18.77 -27.45 -1.69
C PRO A 38 -18.10 -26.08 -1.92
N ALA A 39 -17.27 -25.65 -0.96
CA ALA A 39 -16.54 -24.37 -1.02
C ALA A 39 -15.84 -24.08 -2.36
N LEU A 40 -15.18 -25.09 -2.95
CA LEU A 40 -14.51 -24.96 -4.26
C LEU A 40 -15.51 -24.57 -5.36
N VAL A 41 -16.69 -25.18 -5.35
CA VAL A 41 -17.75 -24.94 -6.32
C VAL A 41 -18.38 -23.57 -6.10
N GLN A 42 -18.68 -23.20 -4.85
CA GLN A 42 -19.22 -21.89 -4.50
C GLN A 42 -18.29 -20.74 -4.94
N LEU A 43 -16.98 -20.84 -4.67
CA LEU A 43 -15.97 -19.87 -5.11
C LEU A 43 -15.95 -19.70 -6.63
N GLN A 44 -16.10 -20.82 -7.34
CA GLN A 44 -16.07 -20.84 -8.79
C GLN A 44 -17.36 -20.29 -9.39
N LEU A 45 -18.49 -20.57 -8.74
CA LEU A 45 -19.82 -20.09 -9.13
C LEU A 45 -19.92 -18.57 -8.92
N LEU A 46 -19.46 -18.06 -7.78
CA LEU A 46 -19.31 -16.61 -7.53
C LEU A 46 -18.53 -15.93 -8.67
N THR A 47 -17.35 -16.46 -9.00
CA THR A 47 -16.50 -15.88 -10.06
C THR A 47 -17.14 -16.01 -11.44
N ALA A 48 -17.79 -17.12 -11.75
CA ALA A 48 -18.42 -17.35 -13.05
C ALA A 48 -19.63 -16.43 -13.25
N THR A 49 -20.45 -16.22 -12.23
CA THR A 49 -21.60 -15.29 -12.28
C THR A 49 -21.15 -13.84 -12.48
N VAL A 50 -20.07 -13.41 -11.81
CA VAL A 50 -19.47 -12.08 -12.05
C VAL A 50 -19.00 -11.96 -13.50
N LYS A 51 -18.30 -12.97 -14.03
CA LYS A 51 -17.84 -12.96 -15.43
C LYS A 51 -19.00 -12.94 -16.42
N LEU A 52 -20.07 -13.69 -16.16
CA LEU A 52 -21.27 -13.70 -16.98
C LEU A 52 -21.89 -12.30 -17.02
N PHE A 53 -22.08 -11.66 -15.86
CA PHE A 53 -22.62 -10.30 -15.77
C PHE A 53 -21.76 -9.28 -16.54
N LEU A 54 -20.43 -9.31 -16.37
CA LEU A 54 -19.51 -8.39 -17.05
C LEU A 54 -19.50 -8.56 -18.58
N LYS A 55 -19.75 -9.76 -19.08
CA LYS A 55 -19.80 -10.07 -20.53
C LYS A 55 -21.18 -9.85 -21.13
N LYS A 56 -22.24 -10.17 -20.39
CA LYS A 56 -23.65 -10.10 -20.79
C LYS A 56 -24.46 -9.42 -19.67
N PRO A 57 -24.51 -8.08 -19.61
CA PRO A 57 -25.21 -7.35 -18.55
C PRO A 57 -26.72 -7.30 -18.81
N THR A 58 -27.38 -8.45 -18.95
CA THR A 58 -28.84 -8.58 -19.11
C THR A 58 -29.53 -8.75 -17.74
N GLU A 59 -30.87 -8.64 -17.71
CA GLU A 59 -31.67 -8.72 -16.47
C GLU A 59 -31.45 -10.05 -15.70
N GLY A 60 -31.28 -11.18 -16.38
CA GLY A 60 -31.03 -12.48 -15.74
C GLY A 60 -29.70 -12.49 -14.94
N PRO A 61 -28.54 -12.31 -15.59
CA PRO A 61 -27.25 -12.17 -14.93
C PRO A 61 -27.19 -11.10 -13.83
N GLN A 62 -27.98 -10.03 -13.93
CA GLN A 62 -28.14 -9.02 -12.86
C GLN A 62 -28.81 -9.59 -11.60
N GLN A 63 -29.88 -10.36 -11.75
CA GLN A 63 -30.52 -11.03 -10.61
C GLN A 63 -29.58 -12.09 -10.01
N MET A 64 -28.87 -12.81 -10.86
CA MET A 64 -27.91 -13.85 -10.43
C MET A 64 -26.75 -13.26 -9.63
N ILE A 65 -26.22 -12.09 -10.00
CA ILE A 65 -25.13 -11.46 -9.24
C ILE A 65 -25.60 -11.01 -7.86
N GLN A 66 -26.81 -10.47 -7.75
CA GLN A 66 -27.39 -10.09 -6.46
C GLN A 66 -27.60 -11.32 -5.57
N ALA A 67 -28.15 -12.40 -6.13
CA ALA A 67 -28.38 -13.66 -5.42
C ALA A 67 -27.07 -14.30 -4.93
N VAL A 68 -26.05 -14.40 -5.80
CA VAL A 68 -24.78 -15.05 -5.42
C VAL A 68 -23.99 -14.23 -4.40
N LEU A 69 -24.02 -12.90 -4.48
CA LEU A 69 -23.36 -12.03 -3.50
C LEU A 69 -24.05 -12.12 -2.15
N ASN A 70 -25.38 -12.17 -2.11
CA ASN A 70 -26.14 -12.36 -0.88
C ASN A 70 -25.82 -13.74 -0.25
N ASN A 71 -25.95 -14.82 -1.01
CA ASN A 71 -25.64 -16.17 -0.53
C ASN A 71 -24.19 -16.32 -0.04
N ALA A 72 -23.23 -15.68 -0.74
CA ALA A 72 -21.83 -15.73 -0.37
C ALA A 72 -21.49 -14.90 0.88
N THR A 73 -22.25 -13.86 1.21
CA THR A 73 -21.97 -12.94 2.33
C THR A 73 -22.80 -13.21 3.58
N VAL A 74 -24.04 -13.69 3.42
CA VAL A 74 -25.00 -13.89 4.52
C VAL A 74 -25.14 -15.37 4.88
N GLU A 75 -25.28 -16.26 3.90
CA GLU A 75 -25.61 -17.68 4.11
C GLU A 75 -24.36 -18.58 4.22
N THR A 76 -23.16 -18.01 4.17
CA THR A 76 -21.88 -18.73 4.11
C THR A 76 -20.98 -18.42 5.30
N ASP A 77 -20.43 -19.47 5.92
CA ASP A 77 -19.45 -19.37 7.01
C ASP A 77 -17.99 -19.34 6.51
N ASN A 78 -17.75 -19.65 5.24
CA ASN A 78 -16.40 -19.69 4.67
C ASN A 78 -15.82 -18.26 4.52
N PRO A 79 -14.75 -17.90 5.27
CA PRO A 79 -14.18 -16.56 5.22
C PRO A 79 -13.61 -16.21 3.83
N ASP A 80 -12.98 -17.15 3.13
CA ASP A 80 -12.38 -16.91 1.81
C ASP A 80 -13.43 -16.56 0.75
N LEU A 81 -14.61 -17.20 0.85
CA LEU A 81 -15.73 -16.96 -0.05
C LEU A 81 -16.36 -15.58 0.21
N ARG A 82 -16.56 -15.23 1.49
CA ARG A 82 -17.06 -13.92 1.91
C ARG A 82 -16.15 -12.79 1.47
N ASP A 83 -14.85 -12.90 1.73
CA ASP A 83 -13.89 -11.87 1.35
C ASP A 83 -13.85 -11.65 -0.16
N ARG A 84 -13.88 -12.74 -0.94
CA ARG A 84 -13.95 -12.64 -2.41
C ARG A 84 -15.26 -12.00 -2.88
N ALA A 85 -16.39 -12.30 -2.24
CA ALA A 85 -17.67 -11.68 -2.56
C ALA A 85 -17.66 -10.17 -2.28
N TYR A 86 -17.09 -9.73 -1.15
CA TYR A 86 -16.92 -8.31 -0.85
C TYR A 86 -16.00 -7.60 -1.85
N ILE A 87 -14.92 -8.25 -2.31
CA ILE A 87 -14.04 -7.68 -3.35
C ILE A 87 -14.82 -7.48 -4.64
N TYR A 88 -15.55 -8.50 -5.13
CA TYR A 88 -16.35 -8.36 -6.34
C TYR A 88 -17.46 -7.31 -6.18
N TRP A 89 -18.14 -7.27 -5.03
CA TRP A 89 -19.15 -6.26 -4.76
C TRP A 89 -18.57 -4.84 -4.82
N ARG A 90 -17.45 -4.58 -4.13
CA ARG A 90 -16.79 -3.27 -4.17
C ARG A 90 -16.35 -2.90 -5.58
N LEU A 91 -15.79 -3.85 -6.32
CA LEU A 91 -15.32 -3.64 -7.68
C LEU A 91 -16.47 -3.26 -8.62
N LEU A 92 -17.56 -4.03 -8.59
CA LEU A 92 -18.76 -3.80 -9.40
C LEU A 92 -19.50 -2.51 -9.02
N SER A 93 -19.54 -2.14 -7.74
CA SER A 93 -20.22 -0.92 -7.28
C SER A 93 -19.38 0.35 -7.43
N THR A 94 -18.06 0.25 -7.56
CA THR A 94 -17.18 1.43 -7.71
C THR A 94 -16.95 1.77 -9.18
N ASP A 95 -16.57 0.78 -9.98
CA ASP A 95 -16.22 0.96 -11.40
C ASP A 95 -16.38 -0.36 -12.18
N PRO A 96 -17.50 -0.53 -12.92
CA PRO A 96 -17.74 -1.73 -13.73
C PRO A 96 -16.74 -1.94 -14.87
N GLU A 97 -16.12 -0.88 -15.40
CA GLU A 97 -15.13 -1.02 -16.49
C GLU A 97 -13.78 -1.48 -15.93
N ALA A 98 -13.33 -0.91 -14.81
CA ALA A 98 -12.17 -1.46 -14.09
C ALA A 98 -12.41 -2.90 -13.61
N ALA A 99 -13.67 -3.24 -13.29
CA ALA A 99 -14.03 -4.62 -12.96
C ALA A 99 -13.80 -5.58 -14.13
N LYS A 100 -14.09 -5.16 -15.38
CA LYS A 100 -13.77 -5.95 -16.58
C LYS A 100 -12.27 -6.14 -16.72
N ASP A 101 -11.49 -5.08 -16.62
CA ASP A 101 -10.03 -5.15 -16.78
C ASP A 101 -9.37 -6.09 -15.77
N VAL A 102 -9.86 -6.10 -14.53
CA VAL A 102 -9.33 -6.97 -13.46
C VAL A 102 -9.84 -8.41 -13.59
N VAL A 103 -11.14 -8.61 -13.79
CA VAL A 103 -11.76 -9.95 -13.73
C VAL A 103 -11.62 -10.71 -15.04
N LEU A 104 -11.56 -10.01 -16.17
CA LEU A 104 -11.43 -10.54 -17.52
C LEU A 104 -10.01 -10.37 -18.10
N ALA A 105 -9.03 -10.01 -17.27
CA ALA A 105 -7.63 -9.86 -17.66
C ALA A 105 -7.11 -11.07 -18.45
N GLU A 106 -6.31 -10.80 -19.49
CA GLU A 106 -5.64 -11.86 -20.25
C GLU A 106 -4.65 -12.60 -19.33
N LYS A 107 -4.81 -13.92 -19.25
CA LYS A 107 -3.93 -14.74 -18.42
C LYS A 107 -2.55 -14.82 -19.07
N PRO A 108 -1.47 -14.68 -18.29
CA PRO A 108 -0.13 -14.81 -18.84
C PRO A 108 0.05 -16.19 -19.46
N VAL A 109 0.73 -16.24 -20.60
CA VAL A 109 1.06 -17.50 -21.26
C VAL A 109 1.92 -18.31 -20.30
N ILE A 110 1.48 -19.51 -19.95
CA ILE A 110 2.27 -20.44 -19.16
C ILE A 110 3.43 -20.90 -20.07
N SER A 111 4.62 -20.35 -19.85
CA SER A 111 5.85 -20.82 -20.51
C SER A 111 6.45 -21.99 -19.73
N ASP A 112 6.98 -22.97 -20.46
CA ASP A 112 7.78 -24.05 -19.88
C ASP A 112 9.25 -23.64 -19.90
N ASP A 113 9.83 -23.36 -18.73
CA ASP A 113 11.22 -22.95 -18.59
C ASP A 113 12.18 -24.16 -18.50
N SER A 114 11.65 -25.39 -18.57
CA SER A 114 12.40 -26.62 -18.27
C SER A 114 13.56 -26.93 -19.22
N ASN A 115 13.71 -26.22 -20.35
CA ASN A 115 14.71 -26.51 -21.39
C ASN A 115 15.42 -25.27 -21.97
N GLN A 116 15.55 -24.17 -21.21
CA GLN A 116 16.14 -22.93 -21.75
C GLN A 116 17.68 -22.88 -21.78
N LEU A 117 18.38 -23.91 -21.27
CA LEU A 117 19.84 -23.94 -21.25
C LEU A 117 20.39 -24.85 -22.35
N ASP A 118 21.36 -24.35 -23.10
CA ASP A 118 22.13 -25.15 -24.06
C ASP A 118 22.80 -26.33 -23.32
N SER A 119 22.80 -27.52 -23.93
CA SER A 119 23.29 -28.75 -23.29
C SER A 119 24.76 -28.63 -22.85
N SER A 120 25.58 -27.89 -23.61
CA SER A 120 26.99 -27.71 -23.28
C SER A 120 27.18 -26.79 -22.07
N LEU A 121 26.37 -25.73 -21.97
CA LEU A 121 26.34 -24.85 -20.80
C LEU A 121 25.79 -25.59 -19.59
N LEU A 122 24.76 -26.43 -19.75
CA LEU A 122 24.20 -27.21 -18.65
C LEU A 122 25.25 -28.15 -18.04
N ASP A 123 26.01 -28.87 -18.87
CA ASP A 123 27.08 -29.75 -18.41
C ASP A 123 28.17 -28.98 -17.65
N GLU A 124 28.51 -27.78 -18.13
CA GLU A 124 29.48 -26.90 -17.48
C GLU A 124 28.97 -26.34 -16.14
N LEU A 125 27.68 -26.00 -16.06
CA LEU A 125 27.03 -25.54 -14.84
C LEU A 125 26.88 -26.67 -13.81
N LEU A 126 26.64 -27.90 -14.26
CA LEU A 126 26.63 -29.09 -13.40
C LEU A 126 28.01 -29.38 -12.82
N ALA A 127 29.07 -29.25 -13.61
CA ALA A 127 30.44 -29.38 -13.14
C ALA A 127 30.80 -28.30 -12.08
N ASN A 128 30.14 -27.15 -12.14
CA ASN A 128 30.35 -25.99 -11.28
C ASN A 128 29.18 -25.73 -10.31
N ILE A 129 28.37 -26.75 -9.98
CA ILE A 129 27.09 -26.59 -9.26
C ILE A 129 27.24 -25.90 -7.90
N SER A 130 28.39 -26.06 -7.25
CA SER A 130 28.72 -25.46 -5.94
C SER A 130 29.36 -24.06 -6.03
N THR A 131 29.28 -23.39 -7.18
CA THR A 131 29.90 -22.07 -7.42
C THR A 131 28.86 -21.04 -7.86
N LEU A 132 29.25 -19.77 -7.97
CA LEU A 132 28.38 -18.70 -8.46
C LEU A 132 27.90 -18.93 -9.91
N SER A 133 28.60 -19.75 -10.70
CA SER A 133 28.23 -20.08 -12.07
C SER A 133 26.82 -20.68 -12.17
N SER A 134 26.46 -21.59 -11.26
CA SER A 134 25.13 -22.24 -11.24
C SER A 134 24.00 -21.30 -10.85
N VAL A 135 24.28 -20.28 -10.03
CA VAL A 135 23.29 -19.26 -9.62
C VAL A 135 23.02 -18.26 -10.74
N TYR A 136 24.05 -17.90 -11.50
CA TYR A 136 23.97 -16.88 -12.54
C TYR A 136 23.76 -17.45 -13.95
N HIS A 137 23.68 -18.78 -14.10
CA HIS A 137 23.57 -19.48 -15.38
C HIS A 137 24.65 -19.03 -16.40
N LYS A 138 25.88 -18.85 -15.93
CA LYS A 138 27.02 -18.38 -16.74
C LYS A 138 28.30 -19.16 -16.44
N PRO A 139 29.18 -19.34 -17.43
CA PRO A 139 30.44 -20.07 -17.26
C PRO A 139 31.42 -19.30 -16.34
N PRO A 140 32.32 -19.98 -15.60
CA PRO A 140 33.29 -19.37 -14.69
C PRO A 140 34.15 -18.26 -15.33
N GLU A 141 34.45 -18.36 -16.62
CA GLU A 141 35.23 -17.39 -17.40
C GLU A 141 34.55 -16.02 -17.46
N ALA A 142 33.22 -15.96 -17.31
CA ALA A 142 32.49 -14.71 -17.23
C ALA A 142 32.76 -13.94 -15.93
N PHE A 143 33.31 -14.61 -14.91
CA PHE A 143 33.53 -14.04 -13.58
C PHE A 143 35.00 -13.80 -13.24
N VAL A 144 35.92 -14.54 -13.86
CA VAL A 144 37.35 -14.48 -13.52
C VAL A 144 38.16 -13.92 -14.69
N SER A 145 38.55 -12.65 -14.61
CA SER A 145 39.56 -12.08 -15.50
C SER A 145 40.93 -12.68 -15.14
N ARG A 146 41.60 -13.30 -16.11
CA ARG A 146 42.94 -13.88 -15.94
C ARG A 146 43.94 -12.82 -15.48
N VAL A 147 44.23 -12.77 -14.18
CA VAL A 147 45.43 -12.08 -13.67
C VAL A 147 46.63 -12.88 -14.17
N LYS A 148 47.42 -12.31 -15.09
CA LYS A 148 48.70 -12.88 -15.52
C LYS A 148 49.59 -13.02 -14.28
N ALA A 149 49.79 -14.25 -13.82
CA ALA A 149 50.81 -14.57 -12.84
C ALA A 149 52.19 -14.36 -13.48
N ALA A 150 53.00 -13.48 -12.89
CA ALA A 150 54.42 -13.35 -13.21
C ALA A 150 55.18 -14.58 -12.72
N PRO A 151 56.22 -15.06 -13.44
CA PRO A 151 56.97 -16.24 -13.03
C PRO A 151 57.84 -15.93 -11.81
N ARG A 152 57.78 -16.83 -10.82
CA ARG A 152 58.73 -16.89 -9.69
C ARG A 152 60.08 -17.37 -10.21
N ALA A 153 61.15 -16.77 -9.70
CA ALA A 153 62.51 -17.32 -9.73
C ALA A 153 62.82 -17.81 -8.30
N ASP A 154 63.00 -19.13 -8.19
CA ASP A 154 64.04 -19.90 -7.50
C ASP A 154 64.72 -19.25 -6.29
N ASP A 155 65.13 -19.90 -5.22
CA ASP A 155 65.08 -21.26 -4.67
C ASP A 155 65.85 -21.07 -3.36
N GLU A 156 65.40 -21.58 -2.21
CA GLU A 156 66.32 -21.90 -1.12
C GLU A 156 65.67 -22.90 -0.15
N GLU A 157 66.20 -24.11 -0.26
CA GLU A 157 65.98 -25.33 0.51
C GLU A 157 66.39 -25.15 1.98
N PHE A 158 65.59 -25.57 2.97
CA PHE A 158 66.09 -26.13 4.24
C PHE A 158 64.99 -26.81 5.09
N ALA A 159 65.14 -28.13 5.21
CA ALA A 159 64.92 -29.05 6.34
C ALA A 159 63.61 -29.09 7.18
N ASP A 160 63.11 -30.32 7.25
CA ASP A 160 62.22 -30.97 8.22
C ASP A 160 62.81 -31.02 9.66
N ALA A 161 61.97 -30.81 10.69
CA ALA A 161 61.94 -31.52 11.98
C ALA A 161 61.14 -30.78 13.09
N GLY A 162 60.08 -31.44 13.59
CA GLY A 162 59.92 -31.82 15.01
C GLY A 162 59.85 -30.77 16.14
N GLU A 163 58.65 -30.68 16.72
CA GLU A 163 58.34 -30.83 18.17
C GLU A 163 58.81 -29.81 19.26
N THR A 164 57.86 -29.52 20.17
CA THR A 164 57.98 -28.94 21.53
C THR A 164 58.31 -27.44 21.62
N GLY A 165 57.72 -26.61 22.49
CA GLY A 165 56.71 -26.73 23.54
C GLY A 165 56.67 -25.40 24.34
N TYR A 166 55.66 -25.25 25.23
CA TYR A 166 55.64 -24.44 26.48
C TYR A 166 55.94 -22.92 26.36
N SER A 167 55.18 -21.97 26.90
CA SER A 167 54.56 -21.92 28.23
C SER A 167 53.59 -20.73 28.35
N GLU A 168 52.77 -20.89 29.37
CA GLU A 168 51.60 -20.15 29.79
C GLU A 168 51.92 -19.07 30.85
N SER A 169 50.96 -18.13 31.03
CA SER A 169 50.55 -17.54 32.33
C SER A 169 51.46 -16.45 32.99
N PRO A 170 50.94 -15.56 33.89
CA PRO A 170 49.90 -15.89 34.87
C PRO A 170 48.78 -14.88 35.15
N SER A 171 47.68 -15.48 35.61
CA SER A 171 46.59 -14.94 36.41
C SER A 171 46.98 -14.81 37.90
N GLN A 172 46.31 -13.90 38.61
CA GLN A 172 46.24 -13.87 40.07
C GLN A 172 44.76 -13.94 40.47
N GLY A 173 44.39 -14.98 41.23
CA GLY A 173 43.08 -15.13 41.87
C GLY A 173 43.20 -14.99 43.39
N VAL A 174 42.05 -14.78 44.04
CA VAL A 174 41.79 -15.18 45.42
C VAL A 174 40.31 -15.51 45.58
N ASP A 175 40.06 -16.70 46.14
CA ASP A 175 38.78 -17.35 46.47
C ASP A 175 38.08 -16.75 47.71
N GLY A 176 36.79 -17.10 47.89
CA GLY A 176 36.13 -17.00 49.20
C GLY A 176 34.63 -17.31 49.25
N ALA A 177 34.31 -18.59 49.48
CA ALA A 177 33.05 -19.29 49.82
C ALA A 177 31.86 -18.57 50.53
N SER A 178 30.65 -19.12 50.28
CA SER A 178 29.34 -18.88 50.95
C SER A 178 29.27 -19.40 52.41
N PRO A 179 28.22 -19.08 53.25
CA PRO A 179 26.93 -19.81 53.21
C PRO A 179 25.63 -19.09 53.71
N SER A 180 24.48 -19.58 53.21
CA SER A 180 23.16 -19.91 53.83
C SER A 180 22.21 -18.95 54.61
N SER A 181 20.90 -19.20 54.36
CA SER A 181 19.65 -19.01 55.18
C SER A 181 18.97 -17.61 55.15
N SER A 182 17.64 -17.40 55.15
CA SER A 182 16.43 -18.24 55.33
C SER A 182 15.12 -17.47 54.97
N THR A 183 14.06 -18.22 54.66
CA THR A 183 12.62 -18.06 55.04
C THR A 183 11.68 -16.97 54.48
N GLY A 184 10.51 -17.45 54.00
CA GLY A 184 9.18 -16.83 54.08
C GLY A 184 8.76 -16.03 52.83
N THR A 185 7.56 -16.12 52.26
CA THR A 185 6.28 -16.67 52.73
C THR A 185 5.36 -16.83 51.52
N SER A 186 4.47 -17.82 51.58
CA SER A 186 3.44 -18.16 50.60
C SER A 186 2.34 -17.09 50.49
N SER A 187 1.82 -16.86 49.30
CA SER A 187 0.41 -16.48 49.12
C SER A 187 -0.11 -16.89 47.73
N ASN A 188 -1.03 -17.85 47.81
CA ASN A 188 -1.83 -18.51 46.80
C ASN A 188 -3.03 -17.65 46.38
N VAL A 189 -3.26 -17.33 45.09
CA VAL A 189 -4.61 -17.20 44.45
C VAL A 189 -4.47 -17.04 42.90
N PRO A 190 -5.49 -17.33 42.06
CA PRO A 190 -5.46 -18.46 41.14
C PRO A 190 -5.37 -18.08 39.66
N VAL A 191 -4.95 -19.06 38.86
CA VAL A 191 -4.96 -19.08 37.39
C VAL A 191 -6.42 -19.02 36.90
N LYS A 192 -6.77 -17.99 36.12
CA LYS A 192 -8.01 -17.94 35.33
C LYS A 192 -7.65 -18.08 33.86
N GLN A 193 -8.06 -19.22 33.30
CA GLN A 193 -7.98 -19.61 31.91
C GLN A 193 -8.74 -18.62 30.99
N PRO A 194 -8.27 -18.33 29.76
CA PRO A 194 -8.96 -17.42 28.85
C PRO A 194 -10.23 -18.07 28.30
N ALA A 195 -11.35 -17.38 28.43
CA ALA A 195 -12.60 -17.72 27.77
C ALA A 195 -12.57 -17.24 26.31
N ALA A 196 -13.23 -18.05 25.46
CA ALA A 196 -13.28 -17.98 24.02
C ALA A 196 -13.76 -16.64 23.43
N ALA A 197 -13.27 -16.37 22.22
CA ALA A 197 -13.67 -15.29 21.33
C ALA A 197 -15.19 -15.30 21.08
N ALA A 198 -15.81 -14.13 21.20
CA ALA A 198 -17.18 -13.89 20.74
C ALA A 198 -17.12 -13.19 19.38
N ALA A 199 -17.86 -13.76 18.43
CA ALA A 199 -17.96 -13.38 17.03
C ALA A 199 -18.50 -11.95 16.83
N ALA A 200 -17.93 -11.24 15.84
CA ALA A 200 -18.48 -10.01 15.32
C ALA A 200 -19.78 -10.28 14.55
N VAL A 201 -20.83 -9.54 14.89
CA VAL A 201 -22.14 -9.58 14.25
C VAL A 201 -22.05 -8.89 12.89
N ALA A 202 -22.43 -9.59 11.82
CA ALA A 202 -22.49 -9.05 10.46
C ALA A 202 -23.61 -8.00 10.35
N ALA A 203 -23.31 -6.83 9.81
CA ALA A 203 -24.30 -5.82 9.45
C ALA A 203 -25.03 -6.25 8.16
N PRO A 204 -26.37 -6.05 8.06
CA PRO A 204 -27.10 -6.38 6.85
C PRO A 204 -26.69 -5.44 5.71
N ILE A 205 -26.52 -6.02 4.53
CA ILE A 205 -26.18 -5.31 3.29
C ILE A 205 -27.39 -4.48 2.82
N PRO A 206 -27.30 -3.14 2.72
CA PRO A 206 -28.32 -2.34 2.08
C PRO A 206 -28.42 -2.67 0.59
N ASP A 207 -29.64 -2.63 0.03
CA ASP A 207 -29.98 -2.91 -1.37
C ASP A 207 -29.43 -1.84 -2.34
N LEU A 208 -28.10 -1.75 -2.43
CA LEU A 208 -27.37 -0.74 -3.21
C LEU A 208 -27.26 -1.14 -4.70
N LEU A 209 -27.62 -2.38 -5.06
CA LEU A 209 -27.65 -2.81 -6.46
C LEU A 209 -28.94 -2.34 -7.17
N GLY A 210 -30.04 -2.15 -6.43
CA GLY A 210 -31.26 -1.55 -6.98
C GLY A 210 -31.08 -0.09 -7.37
N ASP A 211 -30.35 0.69 -6.56
CA ASP A 211 -30.02 2.10 -6.84
C ASP A 211 -29.03 2.29 -7.99
N LEU A 212 -28.32 1.23 -8.40
CA LEU A 212 -27.41 1.28 -9.55
C LEU A 212 -28.15 1.15 -10.89
N MET A 213 -29.40 0.64 -10.91
CA MET A 213 -30.10 0.25 -12.16
C MET A 213 -31.59 0.63 -12.23
N GLY A 214 -32.01 1.69 -11.53
CA GLY A 214 -33.39 2.19 -11.57
C GLY A 214 -33.79 2.81 -12.92
N LEU A 215 -34.40 2.00 -13.79
CA LEU A 215 -35.29 2.42 -14.88
C LEU A 215 -36.69 2.72 -14.31
N ASP A 216 -37.01 3.99 -14.13
CA ASP A 216 -38.40 4.46 -14.23
C ASP A 216 -38.51 5.71 -15.11
N ASN A 217 -39.26 5.50 -16.19
CA ASN A 217 -39.50 6.42 -17.28
C ASN A 217 -40.42 7.55 -16.82
N ALA A 218 -39.85 8.69 -16.40
CA ALA A 218 -40.57 9.95 -16.25
C ALA A 218 -39.78 11.09 -16.90
N LEU A 219 -40.32 11.61 -18.00
CA LEU A 219 -39.85 12.77 -18.75
C LEU A 219 -39.60 13.99 -17.83
N VAL A 220 -38.33 14.35 -17.61
CA VAL A 220 -37.89 15.64 -17.04
C VAL A 220 -36.59 16.04 -17.79
N PRO A 221 -36.43 17.31 -18.21
CA PRO A 221 -35.53 17.65 -19.32
C PRO A 221 -34.04 17.54 -18.98
N VAL A 222 -33.29 17.28 -20.04
CA VAL A 222 -31.83 17.24 -20.17
C VAL A 222 -31.15 18.40 -19.42
N ASP A 223 -30.30 18.09 -18.44
CA ASP A 223 -29.19 18.96 -18.04
C ASP A 223 -28.00 18.13 -17.51
N GLU A 224 -26.84 18.40 -18.11
CA GLU A 224 -25.43 18.10 -17.81
C GLU A 224 -24.94 16.78 -17.15
N PRO A 225 -23.85 16.17 -17.67
CA PRO A 225 -23.19 15.04 -17.02
C PRO A 225 -22.42 15.50 -15.78
N THR A 226 -22.79 14.95 -14.63
CA THR A 226 -22.13 15.18 -13.34
C THR A 226 -20.71 14.63 -13.35
N ALA A 227 -19.75 15.52 -13.11
CA ALA A 227 -18.35 15.19 -12.87
C ALA A 227 -18.18 14.27 -11.66
N SER A 228 -17.24 13.32 -11.74
CA SER A 228 -16.77 12.50 -10.63
C SER A 228 -16.34 13.39 -9.44
N SER A 229 -17.20 13.52 -8.42
CA SER A 229 -17.02 14.44 -7.30
C SER A 229 -16.33 13.76 -6.13
N GLY A 230 -15.01 13.62 -6.21
CA GLY A 230 -14.18 13.52 -5.01
C GLY A 230 -14.19 14.84 -4.21
N PRO A 231 -13.64 14.87 -2.98
CA PRO A 231 -13.53 16.12 -2.20
C PRO A 231 -12.83 17.23 -3.02
N PRO A 232 -13.17 18.51 -2.75
CA PRO A 232 -12.65 19.63 -3.52
C PRO A 232 -11.12 19.71 -3.39
N LEU A 233 -10.43 19.73 -4.53
CA LEU A 233 -8.97 19.83 -4.58
C LEU A 233 -8.52 21.29 -4.40
N PRO A 234 -7.40 21.56 -3.71
CA PRO A 234 -6.78 22.88 -3.67
C PRO A 234 -6.39 23.36 -5.07
N VAL A 235 -6.67 24.63 -5.38
CA VAL A 235 -6.28 25.25 -6.66
C VAL A 235 -4.78 25.54 -6.63
N VAL A 236 -4.03 24.95 -7.57
CA VAL A 236 -2.58 25.12 -7.73
C VAL A 236 -2.23 26.02 -8.92
N LEU A 237 -3.11 26.13 -9.92
CA LEU A 237 -3.05 27.12 -10.98
C LEU A 237 -4.43 27.79 -11.13
N PRO A 238 -4.60 29.04 -10.67
CA PRO A 238 -5.84 29.79 -10.90
C PRO A 238 -6.09 30.08 -12.38
N SER A 239 -7.37 30.09 -12.80
CA SER A 239 -7.79 30.39 -14.18
C SER A 239 -7.31 31.76 -14.68
N THR A 240 -7.18 32.74 -13.79
CA THR A 240 -6.66 34.08 -14.12
C THR A 240 -5.20 34.03 -14.58
N THR A 241 -4.38 33.20 -13.94
CA THR A 241 -2.97 33.00 -14.31
C THR A 241 -2.81 32.01 -15.46
N GLY A 242 -3.65 30.98 -15.53
CA GLY A 242 -3.63 29.95 -16.58
C GLY A 242 -4.38 30.33 -17.86
N GLN A 243 -4.74 31.62 -18.03
CA GLN A 243 -5.47 32.15 -19.19
C GLN A 243 -6.72 31.33 -19.54
N GLY A 244 -7.53 31.05 -18.52
CA GLY A 244 -8.75 30.25 -18.61
C GLY A 244 -8.58 28.79 -18.21
N LEU A 245 -7.36 28.23 -18.17
CA LEU A 245 -7.12 26.92 -17.59
C LEU A 245 -6.97 27.04 -16.06
N GLN A 246 -7.78 26.30 -15.31
CA GLN A 246 -7.60 26.11 -13.87
C GLN A 246 -7.11 24.69 -13.59
N ILE A 247 -6.15 24.56 -12.68
CA ILE A 247 -5.64 23.28 -12.21
C ILE A 247 -5.79 23.23 -10.69
N SER A 248 -6.39 22.16 -10.21
CA SER A 248 -6.47 21.83 -8.79
C SER A 248 -5.83 20.48 -8.55
N ALA A 249 -5.00 20.35 -7.51
CA ALA A 249 -4.27 19.11 -7.30
C ALA A 249 -3.91 18.87 -5.82
N GLN A 250 -3.64 17.60 -5.50
CA GLN A 250 -3.08 17.19 -4.22
C GLN A 250 -2.34 15.85 -4.37
N LEU A 251 -1.27 15.64 -3.60
CA LEU A 251 -0.70 14.31 -3.41
C LEU A 251 -1.56 13.48 -2.44
N VAL A 252 -1.87 12.26 -2.84
CA VAL A 252 -2.62 11.29 -2.03
C VAL A 252 -1.91 9.95 -2.03
N ARG A 253 -1.99 9.22 -0.91
CA ARG A 253 -1.53 7.83 -0.82
C ARG A 253 -2.75 6.92 -0.82
N ARG A 254 -2.76 5.90 -1.68
CA ARG A 254 -3.81 4.86 -1.73
C ARG A 254 -3.14 3.50 -1.94
N ASP A 255 -3.45 2.55 -1.08
CA ASP A 255 -2.99 1.15 -1.18
C ASP A 255 -1.46 1.02 -1.40
N GLY A 256 -0.67 1.76 -0.62
CA GLY A 256 0.78 1.72 -0.70
C GLY A 256 1.42 2.57 -1.82
N GLN A 257 0.61 3.10 -2.74
CA GLN A 257 1.04 3.88 -3.90
C GLN A 257 0.71 5.37 -3.70
N ILE A 258 1.64 6.25 -4.10
CA ILE A 258 1.41 7.69 -4.10
C ILE A 258 0.87 8.10 -5.47
N TYR A 259 -0.19 8.88 -5.48
CA TYR A 259 -0.81 9.45 -6.66
C TYR A 259 -0.83 10.98 -6.55
N TYR A 260 -0.77 11.63 -7.71
CA TYR A 260 -1.10 13.03 -7.86
C TYR A 260 -2.53 13.13 -8.39
N ASP A 261 -3.45 13.45 -7.49
CA ASP A 261 -4.87 13.65 -7.80
C ASP A 261 -5.02 15.06 -8.37
N ILE A 262 -5.28 15.16 -9.68
CA ILE A 262 -5.25 16.41 -10.42
C ILE A 262 -6.52 16.57 -11.25
N SER A 263 -7.10 17.76 -11.19
CA SER A 263 -8.26 18.18 -11.97
C SER A 263 -7.91 19.39 -12.82
N PHE A 264 -8.43 19.38 -14.04
CA PHE A 264 -8.30 20.44 -15.03
C PHE A 264 -9.69 20.98 -15.36
N GLU A 265 -9.84 22.30 -15.38
CA GLU A 265 -11.07 22.97 -15.76
C GLU A 265 -10.78 23.97 -16.89
N ASN A 266 -11.52 23.83 -17.99
CA ASN A 266 -11.33 24.63 -19.19
C ASN A 266 -12.31 25.82 -19.23
N GLY A 267 -11.88 26.97 -18.73
CA GLY A 267 -12.59 28.24 -18.88
C GLY A 267 -12.25 29.02 -20.16
N THR A 268 -11.55 28.40 -21.13
CA THR A 268 -11.23 29.04 -22.42
C THR A 268 -12.37 28.89 -23.43
N HIS A 269 -12.25 29.52 -24.60
CA HIS A 269 -13.22 29.38 -25.69
C HIS A 269 -12.92 28.22 -26.66
N GLY A 270 -11.79 27.53 -26.50
CA GLY A 270 -11.35 26.44 -27.37
C GLY A 270 -11.24 25.11 -26.64
N VAL A 271 -11.13 24.02 -27.40
CA VAL A 271 -10.85 22.69 -26.83
C VAL A 271 -9.39 22.64 -26.39
N LEU A 272 -9.13 22.12 -25.19
CA LEU A 272 -7.78 21.87 -24.68
C LEU A 272 -7.49 20.37 -24.69
N ASP A 273 -6.38 19.95 -25.32
CA ASP A 273 -5.99 18.55 -25.41
C ASP A 273 -4.47 18.33 -25.35
N GLY A 274 -4.05 17.06 -25.33
CA GLY A 274 -2.63 16.72 -25.31
C GLY A 274 -1.90 17.13 -24.03
N PHE A 275 -2.58 17.04 -22.88
CA PHE A 275 -1.99 17.39 -21.59
C PHE A 275 -0.76 16.54 -21.27
N MET A 276 0.32 17.22 -20.90
CA MET A 276 1.57 16.63 -20.44
C MET A 276 1.99 17.30 -19.14
N ILE A 277 2.63 16.54 -18.26
CA ILE A 277 3.10 17.00 -16.95
C ILE A 277 4.54 16.59 -16.72
N GLN A 278 5.28 17.44 -16.01
CA GLN A 278 6.62 17.15 -15.54
C GLN A 278 6.80 17.74 -14.14
N PHE A 279 7.52 16.99 -13.29
CA PHE A 279 7.93 17.45 -11.97
C PHE A 279 9.41 17.80 -12.02
N ASN A 280 9.75 18.97 -11.48
CA ASN A 280 11.15 19.32 -11.23
C ASN A 280 11.74 18.44 -10.13
N LYS A 281 13.07 18.50 -10.00
CA LYS A 281 13.77 17.88 -8.87
C LYS A 281 13.16 18.35 -7.55
N ASN A 282 12.88 17.41 -6.66
CA ASN A 282 12.26 17.68 -5.36
C ASN A 282 12.88 16.82 -4.27
N THR A 283 12.61 17.18 -3.01
CA THR A 283 13.13 16.51 -1.81
C THR A 283 12.93 14.98 -1.82
N PHE A 284 11.81 14.53 -2.36
CA PHE A 284 11.38 13.14 -2.29
C PHE A 284 11.74 12.33 -3.54
N GLY A 285 12.30 12.97 -4.56
CA GLY A 285 12.59 12.32 -5.85
C GLY A 285 11.34 11.90 -6.63
N LEU A 286 10.17 12.50 -6.34
CA LEU A 286 8.92 12.17 -7.01
C LEU A 286 8.95 12.59 -8.49
N ALA A 287 8.42 11.74 -9.34
CA ALA A 287 8.17 12.01 -10.76
C ALA A 287 6.86 11.36 -11.22
N ALA A 288 6.34 11.79 -12.36
CA ALA A 288 5.22 11.13 -13.01
C ALA A 288 5.61 9.70 -13.43
N GLY A 289 4.80 8.72 -13.05
CA GLY A 289 5.00 7.30 -13.42
C GLY A 289 4.55 6.96 -14.84
N GLY A 290 3.82 7.86 -15.50
CA GLY A 290 3.30 7.69 -16.85
C GLY A 290 2.71 8.98 -17.41
N PRO A 291 2.11 8.94 -18.61
CA PRO A 291 1.42 10.09 -19.19
C PRO A 291 0.11 10.40 -18.44
N LEU A 292 -0.31 11.67 -18.49
CA LEU A 292 -1.62 12.08 -17.99
C LEU A 292 -2.74 11.45 -18.84
N GLN A 293 -3.73 10.86 -18.17
CA GLN A 293 -4.93 10.32 -18.79
C GLN A 293 -6.06 11.36 -18.71
N VAL A 294 -5.97 12.39 -19.55
CA VAL A 294 -6.96 13.48 -19.58
C VAL A 294 -7.59 13.54 -20.98
N PRO A 295 -8.92 13.34 -21.12
CA PRO A 295 -9.58 13.49 -22.40
C PRO A 295 -9.57 14.94 -22.89
N PRO A 296 -9.79 15.22 -24.18
CA PRO A 296 -9.96 16.57 -24.68
C PRO A 296 -11.06 17.33 -23.93
N LEU A 297 -10.71 18.49 -23.36
CA LEU A 297 -11.61 19.32 -22.57
C LEU A 297 -12.31 20.35 -23.44
N GLN A 298 -13.63 20.27 -23.52
CA GLN A 298 -14.48 21.30 -24.13
C GLN A 298 -14.51 22.58 -23.27
N PRO A 299 -14.79 23.75 -23.85
CA PRO A 299 -15.10 24.97 -23.09
C PRO A 299 -16.15 24.73 -22.01
N GLY A 300 -15.88 25.15 -20.79
CA GLY A 300 -16.74 24.96 -19.61
C GLY A 300 -16.64 23.58 -18.94
N SER A 301 -15.95 22.61 -19.56
CA SER A 301 -15.83 21.25 -19.00
C SER A 301 -14.61 21.08 -18.08
N SER A 302 -14.64 20.03 -17.28
CA SER A 302 -13.51 19.62 -16.43
C SER A 302 -13.26 18.11 -16.52
N ALA A 303 -12.03 17.70 -16.23
CA ALA A 303 -11.69 16.29 -16.01
C ALA A 303 -10.69 16.13 -14.88
N ARG A 304 -10.87 15.06 -14.10
CA ARG A 304 -10.01 14.69 -12.97
C ARG A 304 -9.36 13.34 -13.25
N THR A 305 -8.08 13.20 -12.94
CA THR A 305 -7.32 11.96 -13.10
C THR A 305 -6.39 11.72 -11.92
N LEU A 306 -6.08 10.45 -11.66
CA LEU A 306 -5.07 10.03 -10.68
C LEU A 306 -3.80 9.64 -11.42
N LEU A 307 -2.75 10.44 -11.28
CA LEU A 307 -1.44 10.13 -11.87
C LEU A 307 -0.59 9.37 -10.87
N ALA A 308 -0.22 8.12 -11.19
CA ALA A 308 0.70 7.35 -10.36
C ALA A 308 2.07 8.04 -10.28
N MET A 309 2.61 8.19 -9.07
CA MET A 309 3.89 8.82 -8.81
C MET A 309 4.98 7.79 -8.53
N VAL A 310 6.16 7.98 -9.09
CA VAL A 310 7.30 7.06 -8.91
C VAL A 310 8.46 7.77 -8.23
N PHE A 311 9.22 7.02 -7.45
CA PHE A 311 10.49 7.49 -6.89
C PHE A 311 11.58 7.34 -7.96
N SER A 312 12.06 8.47 -8.46
CA SER A 312 13.14 8.55 -9.43
C SER A 312 14.40 9.11 -8.77
N GLN A 313 15.55 9.07 -9.44
CA GLN A 313 16.79 9.74 -8.99
C GLN A 313 16.73 11.28 -9.12
N ASN A 314 15.52 11.85 -9.25
CA ASN A 314 15.29 13.26 -9.49
C ASN A 314 15.23 14.07 -8.16
N VAL A 315 16.20 13.88 -7.29
CA VAL A 315 16.25 14.54 -5.97
C VAL A 315 16.91 15.93 -6.10
N SER A 316 16.29 16.95 -5.49
CA SER A 316 16.86 18.31 -5.48
C SER A 316 18.04 18.44 -4.51
N PRO A 317 19.13 19.13 -4.88
CA PRO A 317 20.18 19.47 -3.94
C PRO A 317 19.68 20.53 -2.95
N GLY A 318 20.10 20.43 -1.68
CA GLY A 318 19.79 21.41 -0.65
C GLY A 318 18.94 20.86 0.50
N ALA A 319 18.50 21.76 1.38
CA ALA A 319 17.72 21.38 2.55
C ALA A 319 16.33 20.84 2.14
N PRO A 320 15.86 19.75 2.79
CA PRO A 320 14.51 19.22 2.56
C PRO A 320 13.42 20.27 2.73
N ASN A 321 12.51 20.31 1.78
CA ASN A 321 11.31 21.16 1.82
C ASN A 321 10.10 20.45 1.18
N SER A 322 8.90 20.97 1.42
CA SER A 322 7.63 20.40 0.95
C SER A 322 7.23 20.88 -0.45
N LEU A 323 8.04 21.74 -1.08
CA LEU A 323 7.68 22.37 -2.35
C LEU A 323 7.82 21.38 -3.52
N LEU A 324 6.77 21.26 -4.31
CA LEU A 324 6.75 20.53 -5.58
C LEU A 324 6.55 21.53 -6.70
N GLN A 325 7.57 21.68 -7.54
CA GLN A 325 7.47 22.50 -8.74
C GLN A 325 7.02 21.63 -9.91
N VAL A 326 5.91 22.02 -10.53
CA VAL A 326 5.23 21.25 -11.57
C VAL A 326 5.09 22.10 -12.82
N ALA A 327 5.31 21.48 -13.97
CA ALA A 327 5.09 22.05 -15.28
C ALA A 327 3.99 21.26 -16.00
N VAL A 328 2.98 21.95 -16.51
CA VAL A 328 1.92 21.36 -17.34
C VAL A 328 1.87 22.08 -18.67
N LYS A 329 1.70 21.34 -19.77
CA LYS A 329 1.39 21.91 -21.08
C LYS A 329 0.23 21.17 -21.73
N ASN A 330 -0.43 21.84 -22.66
CA ASN A 330 -1.36 21.27 -23.62
C ASN A 330 -0.96 21.72 -25.03
N ASN A 331 -1.71 21.35 -26.06
CA ASN A 331 -1.36 21.67 -27.44
C ASN A 331 -1.65 23.14 -27.82
N GLN A 332 -2.55 23.81 -27.13
CA GLN A 332 -3.07 25.14 -27.49
C GLN A 332 -2.41 26.29 -26.73
N GLN A 333 -1.84 26.02 -25.55
CA GLN A 333 -1.33 27.02 -24.62
C GLN A 333 0.17 26.82 -24.32
N PRO A 334 0.86 27.85 -23.79
CA PRO A 334 2.24 27.69 -23.31
C PRO A 334 2.34 26.71 -22.14
N VAL A 335 3.59 26.38 -21.77
CA VAL A 335 3.86 25.61 -20.55
C VAL A 335 3.54 26.47 -19.32
N TRP A 336 2.68 25.96 -18.46
CA TRP A 336 2.34 26.54 -17.17
C TRP A 336 3.21 25.95 -16.07
N TYR A 337 3.76 26.81 -15.22
CA TYR A 337 4.53 26.41 -14.05
C TYR A 337 3.79 26.84 -12.80
N PHE A 338 3.67 25.92 -11.85
CA PHE A 338 3.08 26.19 -10.55
C PHE A 338 3.82 25.43 -9.45
N SER A 339 3.51 25.80 -8.21
CA SER A 339 4.06 25.16 -7.03
C SER A 339 2.94 24.56 -6.20
N ASP A 340 3.15 23.33 -5.77
CA ASP A 340 2.28 22.60 -4.87
C ASP A 340 3.06 22.18 -3.60
N LYS A 341 2.36 21.70 -2.58
CA LYS A 341 2.94 21.24 -1.32
C LYS A 341 2.75 19.73 -1.15
N GLY A 342 3.85 18.99 -1.22
CA GLY A 342 3.92 17.59 -0.81
C GLY A 342 4.23 17.46 0.67
N LEU A 343 3.19 17.38 1.50
CA LEU A 343 3.35 17.19 2.94
C LEU A 343 3.91 15.80 3.27
N LEU A 344 4.75 15.72 4.31
CA LEU A 344 5.47 14.50 4.66
C LEU A 344 4.56 13.30 4.96
N HIS A 345 3.35 13.54 5.47
CA HIS A 345 2.44 12.45 5.87
C HIS A 345 2.02 11.55 4.71
N VAL A 346 2.02 12.06 3.46
CA VAL A 346 1.72 11.24 2.28
C VAL A 346 2.78 10.15 2.05
N PHE A 347 3.97 10.32 2.62
CA PHE A 347 5.06 9.35 2.57
C PHE A 347 5.09 8.41 3.76
N PHE A 348 4.18 8.56 4.74
CA PHE A 348 4.11 7.60 5.83
C PHE A 348 3.64 6.25 5.30
N GLY A 349 4.45 5.21 5.53
CA GLY A 349 4.21 3.85 5.07
C GLY A 349 3.34 3.06 6.04
N GLU A 350 2.65 2.07 5.50
CA GLU A 350 1.80 1.12 6.24
C GLU A 350 2.65 0.26 7.21
N ASP A 351 3.93 0.05 6.88
CA ASP A 351 4.93 -0.60 7.73
C ASP A 351 5.38 0.27 8.93
N GLY A 352 4.84 1.49 9.04
CA GLY A 352 5.02 2.40 10.17
C GLY A 352 4.35 1.92 11.45
N LYS A 353 3.43 0.95 11.37
CA LYS A 353 2.79 0.35 12.54
C LYS A 353 3.81 -0.44 13.36
N MET A 354 3.94 -0.11 14.64
CA MET A 354 4.87 -0.77 15.55
C MET A 354 4.14 -1.44 16.70
N GLU A 355 4.72 -2.52 17.22
CA GLU A 355 4.32 -3.07 18.51
C GLU A 355 4.93 -2.25 19.66
N ARG A 356 4.29 -2.30 20.83
CA ARG A 356 4.73 -1.55 22.02
C ARG A 356 6.17 -1.89 22.41
N THR A 357 6.56 -3.16 22.36
CA THR A 357 7.92 -3.60 22.70
C THR A 357 8.95 -3.00 21.75
N SER A 358 8.72 -3.12 20.43
CA SER A 358 9.60 -2.54 19.41
C SER A 358 9.68 -1.01 19.49
N PHE A 359 8.57 -0.35 19.83
CA PHE A 359 8.57 1.10 20.05
C PHE A 359 9.49 1.50 21.22
N LEU A 360 9.38 0.81 22.36
CA LEU A 360 10.19 1.09 23.54
C LEU A 360 11.69 0.80 23.30
N GLU A 361 12.00 -0.26 22.56
CA GLU A 361 13.37 -0.56 22.14
C GLU A 361 13.93 0.53 21.22
N ALA A 362 13.18 0.92 20.18
CA ALA A 362 13.57 1.99 19.27
C ALA A 362 13.75 3.34 20.00
N TRP A 363 12.83 3.67 20.92
CA TRP A 363 12.87 4.91 21.70
C TRP A 363 14.13 5.00 22.57
N LYS A 364 14.50 3.90 23.22
CA LYS A 364 15.71 3.81 24.06
C LYS A 364 16.99 3.78 23.23
N SER A 365 16.93 3.23 22.01
CA SER A 365 18.11 3.10 21.15
C SER A 365 18.57 4.44 20.57
N LEU A 366 17.66 5.41 20.39
CA LEU A 366 17.99 6.73 19.87
C LEU A 366 18.52 7.65 20.98
N PRO A 367 19.59 8.43 20.75
CA PRO A 367 20.07 9.45 21.68
C PRO A 367 19.04 10.58 21.89
N ASP A 368 19.13 11.31 23.01
CA ASP A 368 18.23 12.43 23.29
C ASP A 368 18.48 13.63 22.37
N ASP A 369 19.67 13.75 21.77
CA ASP A 369 19.98 14.74 20.72
C ASP A 369 19.16 14.57 19.44
N ASN A 370 18.46 13.44 19.31
CA ASN A 370 17.57 13.10 18.22
C ASN A 370 16.08 13.33 18.57
N GLU A 371 15.81 13.85 19.76
CA GLU A 371 14.47 14.28 20.16
C GLU A 371 14.26 15.77 19.86
N PHE A 372 13.15 16.07 19.21
CA PHE A 372 12.76 17.42 18.84
C PHE A 372 11.32 17.66 19.29
N SER A 373 10.96 18.89 19.63
CA SER A 373 9.58 19.22 19.98
C SER A 373 9.13 20.53 19.37
N LYS A 374 7.84 20.60 19.00
CA LYS A 374 7.15 21.81 18.57
C LYS A 374 5.83 21.95 19.32
N GLU A 375 5.48 23.17 19.67
CA GLU A 375 4.19 23.50 20.25
C GLU A 375 3.25 24.07 19.19
N TYR A 376 1.98 23.70 19.28
CA TYR A 376 0.88 24.15 18.46
C TYR A 376 -0.17 24.83 19.35
N PRO A 377 -0.01 26.12 19.64
CA PRO A 377 -0.83 26.82 20.65
C PRO A 377 -2.30 26.96 20.26
N ASN A 378 -2.61 26.90 18.95
CA ASN A 378 -3.95 27.10 18.42
C ASN A 378 -4.70 25.79 18.13
N SER A 379 -4.03 24.65 18.22
CA SER A 379 -4.65 23.35 17.94
C SER A 379 -5.52 22.91 19.11
N VAL A 380 -6.72 22.41 18.81
CA VAL A 380 -7.69 21.93 19.83
C VAL A 380 -8.06 20.49 19.53
N ILE A 381 -7.64 19.57 20.41
CA ILE A 381 -8.04 18.16 20.30
C ILE A 381 -9.37 17.98 21.03
N SER A 382 -10.44 17.75 20.29
CA SER A 382 -11.80 17.58 20.84
C SER A 382 -12.08 16.17 21.34
N SER A 383 -11.50 15.15 20.71
CA SER A 383 -11.64 13.75 21.07
C SER A 383 -10.36 13.00 20.74
N ILE A 384 -9.81 12.28 21.72
CA ILE A 384 -8.61 11.47 21.54
C ILE A 384 -8.85 10.34 20.52
N ASP A 385 -10.00 9.67 20.60
CA ASP A 385 -10.29 8.53 19.73
C ASP A 385 -10.44 8.97 18.28
N ALA A 386 -11.12 10.10 18.04
CA ALA A 386 -11.25 10.69 16.71
C ALA A 386 -9.91 11.15 16.14
N THR A 387 -9.05 11.75 16.98
CA THR A 387 -7.69 12.12 16.57
C THR A 387 -6.85 10.90 16.23
N VAL A 388 -6.92 9.83 17.01
CA VAL A 388 -6.21 8.58 16.72
C VAL A 388 -6.67 7.97 15.41
N GLU A 389 -7.98 7.94 15.15
CA GLU A 389 -8.55 7.45 13.89
C GLU A 389 -8.10 8.29 12.68
N HIS A 390 -8.17 9.63 12.81
CA HIS A 390 -7.73 10.55 11.77
C HIS A 390 -6.22 10.43 11.47
N LEU A 391 -5.39 10.32 12.50
CA LEU A 391 -3.95 10.10 12.36
C LEU A 391 -3.65 8.74 11.72
N ALA A 392 -4.38 7.68 12.09
CA ALA A 392 -4.23 6.36 11.51
C ALA A 392 -4.56 6.34 10.01
N ALA A 393 -5.53 7.14 9.55
CA ALA A 393 -5.84 7.31 8.13
C ALA A 393 -4.68 7.93 7.32
N SER A 394 -3.75 8.61 7.99
CA SER A 394 -2.51 9.15 7.41
C SER A 394 -1.26 8.34 7.78
N ASN A 395 -1.43 7.06 8.14
CA ASN A 395 -0.35 6.14 8.54
C ASN A 395 0.49 6.62 9.75
N VAL A 396 -0.15 7.34 10.68
CA VAL A 396 0.39 7.65 12.01
C VAL A 396 -0.32 6.77 13.05
N PHE A 397 0.37 5.75 13.53
CA PHE A 397 -0.25 4.65 14.26
C PHE A 397 -0.14 4.81 15.77
N PHE A 398 -1.24 4.55 16.48
CA PHE A 398 -1.28 4.59 17.94
C PHE A 398 -0.60 3.38 18.59
N ILE A 399 0.18 3.64 19.65
CA ILE A 399 0.94 2.63 20.41
C ILE A 399 0.44 2.52 21.85
N ALA A 400 0.35 3.67 22.52
CA ALA A 400 -0.04 3.74 23.93
C ALA A 400 -0.55 5.13 24.30
N LYS A 401 -1.34 5.18 25.36
CA LYS A 401 -1.83 6.41 25.97
C LYS A 401 -1.43 6.43 27.43
N ARG A 402 -0.96 7.58 27.90
CA ARG A 402 -0.75 7.87 29.32
C ARG A 402 -1.56 9.11 29.69
N LYS A 403 -1.93 9.21 30.96
CA LYS A 403 -2.52 10.43 31.50
C LYS A 403 -1.50 11.07 32.44
N ASN A 404 -1.18 12.34 32.20
CA ASN A 404 -0.28 13.11 33.05
C ASN A 404 -1.02 14.35 33.55
N ALA A 405 -1.48 14.32 34.80
CA ALA A 405 -2.41 15.29 35.36
C ALA A 405 -3.66 15.46 34.46
N ASN A 406 -3.85 16.66 33.89
CA ASN A 406 -4.96 16.99 33.00
C ASN A 406 -4.62 16.83 31.51
N MET A 407 -3.40 16.41 31.18
CA MET A 407 -2.96 16.21 29.80
C MET A 407 -3.03 14.73 29.44
N ASP A 408 -3.57 14.45 28.26
CA ASP A 408 -3.43 13.16 27.59
C ASP A 408 -2.11 13.16 26.80
N VAL A 409 -1.36 12.07 26.92
CA VAL A 409 -0.11 11.86 26.17
C VAL A 409 -0.28 10.61 25.34
N LEU A 410 -0.16 10.76 24.03
CA LEU A 410 -0.27 9.70 23.05
C LEU A 410 1.12 9.37 22.51
N TYR A 411 1.46 8.08 22.54
CA TYR A 411 2.62 7.54 21.86
C TYR A 411 2.16 6.99 20.51
N LEU A 412 2.78 7.49 19.45
CA LEU A 412 2.45 7.13 18.07
C LEU A 412 3.72 6.77 17.30
N SER A 413 3.58 6.00 16.22
CA SER A 413 4.68 5.69 15.31
C SER A 413 4.30 5.96 13.86
N ALA A 414 5.27 6.44 13.08
CA ALA A 414 5.19 6.50 11.63
C ALA A 414 6.56 6.12 11.04
N LYS A 415 6.59 5.75 9.77
CA LYS A 415 7.84 5.52 9.02
C LYS A 415 7.75 6.18 7.66
N VAL A 416 8.84 6.78 7.22
CA VAL A 416 9.00 7.24 5.82
C VAL A 416 9.77 6.20 5.01
N PRO A 417 9.84 6.32 3.67
CA PRO A 417 10.58 5.37 2.83
C PRO A 417 12.02 5.18 3.29
N ARG A 418 12.57 3.98 3.04
CA ARG A 418 13.84 3.48 3.61
C ARG A 418 13.74 3.08 5.09
N GLY A 419 12.53 2.95 5.63
CA GLY A 419 12.27 2.39 6.96
C GLY A 419 12.68 3.32 8.11
N ILE A 420 12.82 4.63 7.86
CA ILE A 420 13.24 5.60 8.85
C ILE A 420 12.07 5.87 9.82
N PRO A 421 12.21 5.58 11.13
CA PRO A 421 11.13 5.75 12.08
C PRO A 421 10.99 7.20 12.57
N PHE A 422 9.75 7.58 12.83
CA PHE A 422 9.35 8.74 13.60
C PHE A 422 8.59 8.21 14.82
N LEU A 423 9.21 8.32 16.00
CA LEU A 423 8.60 7.95 17.28
C LEU A 423 8.03 9.21 17.90
N ILE A 424 6.72 9.26 18.08
CA ILE A 424 6.00 10.51 18.30
C ILE A 424 5.38 10.48 19.69
N GLU A 425 5.53 11.58 20.44
CA GLU A 425 4.79 11.86 21.65
C GLU A 425 3.91 13.09 21.41
N LEU A 426 2.60 12.91 21.36
CA LEU A 426 1.62 13.99 21.24
C LEU A 426 0.94 14.23 22.58
N THR A 427 1.12 15.42 23.14
CA THR A 427 0.58 15.82 24.44
C THR A 427 -0.44 16.94 24.25
N ALA A 428 -1.67 16.76 24.74
CA ALA A 428 -2.71 17.79 24.68
C ALA A 428 -3.73 17.60 25.82
N ALA A 429 -4.45 18.67 26.17
CA ALA A 429 -5.64 18.58 27.00
C ALA A 429 -6.88 18.61 26.10
N VAL A 430 -7.79 17.66 26.29
CA VAL A 430 -9.01 17.57 25.49
C VAL A 430 -9.86 18.83 25.68
N GLY A 431 -10.25 19.45 24.57
CA GLY A 431 -11.06 20.67 24.54
C GLY A 431 -10.32 21.97 24.91
N VAL A 432 -9.00 21.91 25.14
CA VAL A 432 -8.18 23.08 25.49
C VAL A 432 -7.22 23.39 24.33
N PRO A 433 -7.10 24.67 23.91
CA PRO A 433 -6.10 25.07 22.94
C PRO A 433 -4.68 24.81 23.45
N GLY A 434 -3.87 24.18 22.61
CA GLY A 434 -2.48 23.86 22.91
C GLY A 434 -2.21 22.36 22.82
N ALA A 435 -1.46 21.97 21.80
CA ALA A 435 -0.85 20.67 21.68
C ALA A 435 0.68 20.80 21.65
N LYS A 436 1.38 19.84 22.24
CA LYS A 436 2.84 19.70 22.11
C LYS A 436 3.12 18.38 21.41
N CYS A 437 3.86 18.44 20.31
CA CYS A 437 4.33 17.26 19.61
C CYS A 437 5.84 17.15 19.79
N ALA A 438 6.32 16.02 20.30
CA ALA A 438 7.72 15.64 20.30
C ALA A 438 7.92 14.46 19.37
N VAL A 439 9.09 14.40 18.75
CA VAL A 439 9.46 13.32 17.84
C VAL A 439 10.91 12.93 18.03
N LYS A 440 11.16 11.63 18.07
CA LYS A 440 12.49 11.03 18.10
C LYS A 440 12.75 10.29 16.79
N THR A 441 13.79 10.69 16.06
CA THR A 441 14.11 10.10 14.74
C THR A 441 15.60 10.16 14.43
N PRO A 442 16.19 9.15 13.77
CA PRO A 442 17.58 9.22 13.33
C PRO A 442 17.81 10.27 12.23
N ASN A 443 16.76 10.69 11.50
CA ASN A 443 16.88 11.65 10.41
C ASN A 443 16.41 13.06 10.81
N ARG A 444 17.38 13.89 11.22
CA ARG A 444 17.15 15.28 11.66
C ARG A 444 16.66 16.19 10.53
N GLU A 445 16.99 15.89 9.29
CA GLU A 445 16.70 16.78 8.15
C GLU A 445 15.20 16.83 7.81
N PHE A 446 14.45 15.76 8.13
CA PHE A 446 13.00 15.71 7.90
C PHE A 446 12.16 16.22 9.08
N VAL A 447 12.77 16.57 10.20
CA VAL A 447 12.05 17.07 11.39
C VAL A 447 11.19 18.31 11.09
N PRO A 448 11.66 19.34 10.35
CA PRO A 448 10.82 20.48 10.00
C PRO A 448 9.59 20.08 9.18
N LEU A 449 9.76 19.17 8.22
CA LEU A 449 8.68 18.66 7.37
C LEU A 449 7.70 17.79 8.13
N PHE A 450 8.18 17.01 9.09
CA PHE A 450 7.35 16.25 10.01
C PHE A 450 6.45 17.17 10.83
N PHE A 451 7.00 18.25 11.40
CA PHE A 451 6.20 19.18 12.17
C PHE A 451 5.21 20.00 11.33
N GLU A 452 5.53 20.32 10.07
CA GLU A 452 4.55 20.89 9.12
C GLU A 452 3.41 19.89 8.85
N ALA A 453 3.73 18.62 8.64
CA ALA A 453 2.73 17.57 8.42
C ALA A 453 1.83 17.36 9.65
N MET A 454 2.40 17.27 10.85
CA MET A 454 1.62 17.10 12.09
C MET A 454 0.72 18.31 12.37
N GLU A 455 1.16 19.53 12.03
CA GLU A 455 0.33 20.72 12.15
C GLU A 455 -0.93 20.62 11.28
N SER A 456 -0.80 20.08 10.07
CA SER A 456 -1.95 19.85 9.19
C SER A 456 -2.87 18.71 9.65
N LEU A 457 -2.35 17.73 10.41
CA LEU A 457 -3.12 16.55 10.84
C LEU A 457 -3.79 16.74 12.22
N ILE A 458 -3.29 17.65 13.05
CA ILE A 458 -3.85 17.89 14.39
C ILE A 458 -4.91 19.00 14.37
N ASN A 459 -4.92 19.85 13.33
CA ASN A 459 -5.82 21.00 13.21
C ASN A 459 -7.18 20.68 12.59
#